data_AF-A0A9E3A5Y0-F1
#
_entry.id   AF-A0A9E3A5Y0-F1
#
_cell.length_a   1.000
_cell.length_b   1.000
_cell.length_c   1.000
_cell.angle_alpha   90.00
_cell.angle_beta   90.00
_cell.angle_gamma   90.00
#
_symmetry.space_group_name_H-M   'P 1'
#
loop_
_entity.id
_entity.type
_entity.pdbx_description
1 polymer ?
#
loop_
_entity_poly.entity_id
_entity_poly.type
_entity_poly.pdbx_seq_one_letter_code
_entity_poly.pdbx_strand_id
1 'polypeptide(L)'
;AWRMRTPLPYSIVAVTKARTAEMPLQLWAEFLERHPEAKHRFEYEVMKLMSEVMAHTITLHLLDAPGRLARFQRKHPELAGHIPKKELAAYLNLTPETLSRLKQKLGND
;
A
#
# COMPACT_ATOMS: atom_id res chain seq x y z
N ALA A 1 14.11 -11.58 -0.07
CA ALA A 1 13.29 -12.73 -0.49
C ALA A 1 13.98 -13.56 -1.57
N TRP A 2 14.14 -13.07 -2.81
CA TRP A 2 14.63 -13.90 -3.92
C TRP A 2 16.06 -14.45 -3.75
N ARG A 3 17.03 -13.62 -3.34
CA ARG A 3 18.39 -14.08 -2.99
C ARG A 3 18.41 -15.02 -1.78
N MET A 4 17.43 -14.89 -0.89
CA MET A 4 17.24 -15.73 0.30
C MET A 4 16.39 -16.98 0.02
N ARG A 5 15.94 -17.18 -1.23
CA ARG A 5 15.02 -18.24 -1.67
C ARG A 5 13.75 -18.37 -0.80
N THR A 6 13.32 -17.28 -0.20
CA THR A 6 12.12 -17.23 0.64
C THR A 6 10.92 -16.84 -0.22
N PRO A 7 9.79 -17.57 -0.17
CA PRO A 7 8.57 -17.15 -0.84
C PRO A 7 8.08 -15.81 -0.28
N LEU A 8 7.37 -15.04 -1.11
CA LEU A 8 6.76 -13.79 -0.67
C LEU A 8 5.61 -14.11 0.31
N PRO A 9 5.58 -13.52 1.51
CA PRO A 9 4.55 -13.82 2.52
C PRO A 9 3.23 -13.06 2.27
N TYR A 10 3.12 -12.37 1.13
CA TYR A 10 1.99 -11.54 0.75
C TYR A 10 1.70 -11.69 -0.74
N SER A 11 0.50 -11.28 -1.14
CA SER A 11 0.10 -11.14 -2.54
C SER A 11 0.02 -9.66 -2.93
N ILE A 12 0.22 -9.39 -4.21
CA ILE A 12 -0.01 -8.07 -4.82
C ILE A 12 -1.15 -8.26 -5.81
N VAL A 13 -2.21 -7.47 -5.65
CA VAL A 13 -3.43 -7.59 -6.45
C VAL A 13 -3.77 -6.24 -7.07
N ALA A 14 -4.13 -6.25 -8.34
CA ALA A 14 -4.66 -5.07 -9.00
C ALA A 14 -6.11 -4.82 -8.54
N VAL A 15 -6.37 -3.68 -7.90
CA VAL A 15 -7.71 -3.28 -7.43
C VAL A 15 -8.55 -2.62 -8.52
N THR A 16 -7.93 -2.29 -9.65
CA THR A 16 -8.53 -1.75 -10.87
C THR A 16 -7.91 -2.43 -12.10
N LYS A 17 -8.48 -2.22 -13.28
CA LYS A 17 -7.89 -2.70 -14.53
C LYS A 17 -6.54 -2.04 -14.75
N ALA A 18 -5.47 -2.83 -14.76
CA ALA A 18 -4.10 -2.36 -14.91
C ALA A 18 -3.37 -3.10 -16.03
N ARG A 19 -2.35 -2.46 -16.62
CA ARG A 19 -1.34 -3.12 -17.44
C ARG A 19 -0.03 -3.10 -16.64
N THR A 20 0.64 -4.24 -16.58
CA THR A 20 1.90 -4.39 -15.84
C THR A 20 3.03 -4.69 -16.81
N ALA A 21 4.22 -4.22 -16.47
CA ALA A 21 5.47 -4.69 -17.06
C ALA A 21 6.18 -5.53 -16.00
N GLU A 22 6.75 -6.65 -16.41
CA GLU A 22 7.52 -7.52 -15.52
C GLU A 22 8.98 -7.59 -15.96
N MET A 23 9.85 -7.77 -14.99
CA MET A 23 11.27 -7.98 -15.21
C MET A 23 11.79 -9.03 -14.21
N PRO A 24 12.51 -10.07 -14.68
CA PRO A 24 13.17 -11.02 -13.78
C PRO A 24 14.09 -10.29 -12.79
N LEU A 25 14.02 -10.67 -11.51
CA LEU A 25 14.80 -10.02 -10.44
C LEU A 25 16.32 -10.13 -10.66
N GLN A 26 16.77 -11.19 -11.33
CA GLN A 26 18.16 -11.37 -11.77
C GLN A 26 18.59 -10.24 -12.71
N LEU A 27 17.80 -10.00 -13.76
CA LEU A 27 18.08 -8.95 -14.75
C LEU A 27 17.99 -7.57 -14.12
N TRP A 28 17.02 -7.34 -13.24
CA TRP A 28 16.91 -6.10 -12.48
C TRP A 28 18.15 -5.86 -11.60
N ALA A 29 18.62 -6.89 -10.90
CA ALA A 29 19.82 -6.78 -10.05
C ALA A 29 21.07 -6.48 -10.88
N GLU A 30 21.28 -7.18 -12.00
CA GLU A 30 22.39 -6.89 -12.92
C GLU A 30 22.32 -5.47 -13.49
N PHE A 31 21.13 -5.01 -13.85
CA PHE A 31 20.90 -3.65 -14.32
C PHE A 31 21.33 -2.62 -13.26
N LEU A 32 20.89 -2.79 -12.00
CA LEU A 32 21.25 -1.87 -10.93
C LEU A 32 22.75 -1.84 -10.64
N GLU A 33 23.45 -2.99 -10.70
CA GLU A 33 24.91 -3.01 -10.51
C GLU A 33 25.67 -2.26 -11.61
N ARG A 34 25.15 -2.26 -12.84
CA ARG A 34 25.74 -1.51 -13.97
C ARG A 34 25.38 -0.02 -13.98
N HIS A 35 24.40 0.41 -13.18
CA HIS A 35 23.86 1.78 -13.21
C HIS A 35 23.71 2.37 -11.80
N PRO A 36 24.81 2.89 -11.19
CA PRO A 36 24.82 3.36 -9.80
C PRO A 36 23.77 4.42 -9.47
N GLU A 37 23.47 5.34 -10.39
CA GLU A 37 22.43 6.36 -10.19
C GLU A 37 21.01 5.76 -10.12
N ALA A 38 20.73 4.73 -10.91
CA ALA A 38 19.46 4.01 -10.84
C ALA A 38 19.36 3.24 -9.52
N LYS A 39 20.46 2.61 -9.08
CA LYS A 39 20.56 1.92 -7.79
C LYS A 39 20.31 2.85 -6.61
N HIS A 40 20.94 4.02 -6.59
CA HIS A 40 20.74 4.98 -5.50
C HIS A 40 19.29 5.47 -5.43
N ARG A 41 18.67 5.79 -6.58
CA ARG A 41 17.24 6.15 -6.62
C ARG A 41 16.34 5.01 -6.14
N PHE A 42 16.63 3.79 -6.56
CA PHE A 42 15.89 2.61 -6.10
C PHE A 42 16.00 2.42 -4.58
N GLU A 43 17.21 2.52 -4.02
CA GLU A 43 17.44 2.42 -2.58
C GLU A 43 16.71 3.52 -1.79
N TYR A 44 16.70 4.75 -2.31
CA TYR A 44 15.92 5.85 -1.73
C TYR A 44 14.42 5.56 -1.72
N GLU A 45 13.85 5.09 -2.84
CA GLU A 45 12.43 4.73 -2.91
C GLU A 45 12.08 3.57 -1.97
N VAL A 46 12.97 2.59 -1.80
CA VAL A 46 12.81 1.51 -0.81
C VAL A 46 12.76 2.09 0.61
N MET A 47 13.66 3.02 0.95
CA MET A 47 13.66 3.67 2.28
C MET A 47 12.39 4.49 2.52
N LYS A 48 11.94 5.24 1.51
CA LYS A 48 10.68 5.99 1.56
C LYS A 48 9.48 5.07 1.77
N LEU A 49 9.41 3.95 1.04
CA LEU A 49 8.36 2.95 1.22
C LEU A 49 8.34 2.39 2.64
N MET A 50 9.52 2.08 3.22
CA MET A 50 9.61 1.59 4.60
C MET A 50 9.08 2.62 5.62
N SER A 51 9.34 3.91 5.40
CA SER A 51 8.78 5.00 6.23
C SER A 51 7.25 5.04 6.14
N GLU A 52 6.69 4.87 4.93
CA GLU A 52 5.24 4.85 4.73
C GLU A 52 4.58 3.64 5.38
N VAL A 53 5.20 2.46 5.29
CA VAL A 53 4.75 1.23 5.98
C VAL A 53 4.74 1.45 7.49
N MET A 54 5.81 2.03 8.05
CA MET A 54 5.87 2.34 9.48
C MET A 54 4.80 3.35 9.90
N ALA A 55 4.61 4.42 9.14
CA ALA A 55 3.59 5.43 9.40
C ALA A 55 2.16 4.85 9.33
N HIS A 56 1.92 3.88 8.44
CA HIS A 56 0.66 3.14 8.37
C HIS A 56 0.47 2.26 9.62
N THR A 57 1.50 1.50 10.02
CA THR A 57 1.46 0.70 11.25
C THR A 57 1.17 1.56 12.47
N ILE A 58 1.86 2.68 12.66
CA ILE A 58 1.60 3.64 13.75
C ILE A 58 0.14 4.11 13.73
N THR A 59 -0.39 4.41 12.54
CA THR A 59 -1.79 4.83 12.37
C THR A 59 -2.78 3.76 12.83
N LEU A 60 -2.53 2.49 12.48
CA LEU A 60 -3.39 1.39 12.90
C LEU A 60 -3.39 1.20 14.43
N HIS A 61 -2.28 1.53 15.10
CA HIS A 61 -2.17 1.42 16.56
C HIS A 61 -2.73 2.62 17.31
N LEU A 62 -2.57 3.84 16.77
CA LEU A 62 -2.91 5.08 17.48
C LEU A 62 -4.30 5.63 17.15
N LEU A 63 -4.83 5.37 15.95
CA LEU A 63 -6.12 5.90 15.53
C LEU A 63 -7.24 4.86 15.68
N ASP A 64 -8.42 5.36 16.02
CA ASP A 64 -9.68 4.62 15.99
C ASP A 64 -10.20 4.46 14.56
N ALA A 65 -11.29 3.69 14.39
CA ALA A 65 -11.82 3.35 13.08
C ALA A 65 -12.23 4.58 12.22
N PRO A 66 -12.95 5.58 12.77
CA PRO A 66 -13.21 6.84 12.06
C PRO A 66 -11.92 7.59 11.70
N GLY A 67 -10.97 7.73 12.64
CA GLY A 67 -9.71 8.44 12.41
C GLY A 67 -8.85 7.83 11.32
N ARG A 68 -8.81 6.49 11.23
CA ARG A 68 -8.13 5.77 10.13
C ARG A 68 -8.75 6.10 8.77
N LEU A 69 -10.08 6.08 8.67
CA LEU A 69 -10.79 6.39 7.43
C LEU A 69 -10.56 7.85 7.00
N ALA A 70 -10.70 8.80 7.92
CA ALA A 70 -10.47 10.23 7.64
C ALA A 70 -9.01 10.50 7.20
N ARG A 71 -8.03 9.89 7.88
CA ARG A 71 -6.62 10.01 7.50
C ARG A 71 -6.35 9.41 6.13
N PHE A 72 -6.96 8.27 5.80
CA PHE A 72 -6.84 7.67 4.48
C PHE A 72 -7.38 8.60 3.38
N GLN A 73 -8.59 9.13 3.55
CA GLN A 73 -9.20 10.04 2.58
C GLN A 73 -8.36 11.31 2.37
N ARG A 74 -7.78 11.87 3.44
CA ARG A 74 -6.90 13.03 3.35
C ARG A 74 -5.55 12.72 2.69
N LYS A 75 -4.97 11.55 2.98
CA LYS A 75 -3.63 11.17 2.47
C LYS A 75 -3.69 10.69 1.01
N HIS A 76 -4.78 10.03 0.62
CA HIS A 76 -4.97 9.41 -0.68
C HIS A 76 -6.31 9.79 -1.32
N PRO A 77 -6.60 11.10 -1.53
CA PRO A 77 -7.84 11.54 -2.14
C PRO A 77 -8.06 10.93 -3.53
N GLU A 78 -6.98 10.67 -4.28
CA GLU A 78 -6.98 10.06 -5.61
C GLU A 78 -7.43 8.59 -5.62
N LEU A 79 -7.39 7.91 -4.47
CA LEU A 79 -7.81 6.50 -4.36
C LEU A 79 -9.23 6.36 -3.81
N ALA A 80 -9.83 7.46 -3.34
CA ALA A 80 -11.18 7.44 -2.82
C ALA A 80 -12.18 7.03 -3.92
N GLY A 81 -12.96 5.99 -3.67
CA GLY A 81 -13.96 5.48 -4.62
C GLY A 81 -13.43 4.53 -5.70
N HIS A 82 -12.10 4.42 -5.86
CA HIS A 82 -11.50 3.47 -6.80
C HIS A 82 -11.18 2.10 -6.18
N ILE A 83 -10.99 2.05 -4.87
CA ILE A 83 -10.67 0.80 -4.17
C ILE A 83 -11.96 0.04 -3.82
N PRO A 84 -12.06 -1.26 -4.15
CA PRO A 84 -13.16 -2.11 -3.71
C PRO A 84 -13.33 -2.09 -2.19
N LYS A 85 -14.58 -2.10 -1.72
CA LYS A 85 -14.91 -1.97 -0.29
C LYS A 85 -14.18 -2.98 0.59
N LYS A 86 -14.03 -4.22 0.14
CA LYS A 86 -13.34 -5.29 0.88
C LYS A 86 -11.84 -4.97 1.09
N GLU A 87 -11.17 -4.55 0.03
CA GLU A 87 -9.74 -4.21 0.07
C GLU A 87 -9.49 -2.97 0.93
N LEU A 88 -10.35 -1.95 0.82
CA LEU A 88 -10.27 -0.77 1.67
C LEU A 88 -10.50 -1.11 3.16
N ALA A 89 -11.45 -2.00 3.46
CA ALA A 89 -11.70 -2.44 4.83
C ALA A 89 -10.49 -3.17 5.41
N ALA A 90 -9.90 -4.09 4.63
CA ALA A 90 -8.68 -4.81 5.02
C ALA A 90 -7.51 -3.84 5.28
N TYR A 91 -7.29 -2.86 4.39
CA TYR A 91 -6.25 -1.84 4.55
C TYR A 91 -6.39 -1.02 5.83
N LEU A 92 -7.63 -0.71 6.25
CA LEU A 92 -7.91 0.07 7.46
C LEU A 92 -7.97 -0.80 8.73
N ASN A 93 -7.74 -2.11 8.60
CA ASN A 93 -7.93 -3.10 9.65
C ASN A 93 -9.36 -3.05 10.24
N LEU A 94 -10.36 -3.09 9.35
CA LEU A 94 -11.79 -3.05 9.65
C LEU A 94 -12.53 -4.19 8.95
N THR A 95 -13.71 -4.55 9.47
CA THR A 95 -14.64 -5.39 8.70
C THR A 95 -15.36 -4.56 7.62
N PRO A 96 -15.79 -5.16 6.50
CA PRO A 96 -16.59 -4.46 5.50
C PRO A 96 -17.88 -3.83 6.06
N GLU A 97 -18.51 -4.46 7.06
CA GLU A 97 -19.71 -3.97 7.73
C GLU A 97 -19.40 -2.71 8.54
N THR A 98 -18.30 -2.73 9.31
CA THR A 98 -17.83 -1.59 10.09
C THR A 98 -17.54 -0.39 9.18
N LEU A 99 -16.82 -0.62 8.08
CA LEU A 99 -16.55 0.41 7.07
C LEU A 99 -17.86 0.96 6.46
N SER A 100 -18.85 0.11 6.20
CA SER A 100 -20.16 0.53 5.68
C SER A 100 -20.87 1.50 6.63
N ARG A 101 -20.94 1.13 7.92
CA ARG A 101 -21.62 1.93 8.94
C ARG A 101 -20.93 3.26 9.14
N LEU A 102 -19.59 3.29 9.09
CA LEU A 102 -18.82 4.53 9.18
C LEU A 102 -19.10 5.47 8.01
N LYS A 103 -19.08 4.95 6.77
CA LYS A 103 -19.39 5.78 5.59
C LYS A 103 -20.81 6.35 5.63
N GLN A 104 -21.80 5.59 6.11
CA GLN A 104 -23.17 6.09 6.27
C GLN A 104 -23.27 7.21 7.31
N LYS A 105 -22.55 7.09 8.44
CA LYS A 105 -22.53 8.14 9.46
C LYS A 105 -21.83 9.41 8.99
N LEU A 106 -20.73 9.28 8.24
CA LEU A 106 -19.91 10.39 7.76
C LEU A 106 -20.46 11.08 6.50
N GLY A 107 -21.35 10.42 5.74
CA GLY A 107 -22.00 11.00 4.56
C GLY A 107 -23.36 11.66 4.84
N ASN A 108 -23.73 11.77 6.12
CA ASN A 108 -24.99 12.37 6.59
C ASN A 108 -24.79 13.73 7.28
N ASP A 109 -23.59 14.32 7.15
CA ASP A 109 -23.24 15.71 7.48
C ASP A 109 -22.81 16.43 6.19
#